data_AF-A0A2E0UW10-F1
#
_entry.id   AF-A0A2E0UW10-F1
#
_cell.length_a   1.000
_cell.length_b   1.000
_cell.length_c   1.000
_cell.angle_alpha   90.00
_cell.angle_beta   90.00
_cell.angle_gamma   90.00
#
_symmetry.space_group_name_H-M   'P 1'
#
loop_
_entity.id
_entity.type
_entity.pdbx_description
1 polymer ?
#
loop_
_entity_poly.entity_id
_entity_poly.type
_entity_poly.pdbx_seq_one_letter_code
_entity_poly.pdbx_strand_id
1 'polypeptide(L)'
;MQISSSSLFNPTNPTISKTTAESLNKTANTEKENLHTQDALSGVTSFAMSMQISELNFSQNETNLVYRKDNSLALHATSSTNINLKTELFTFDITLSAESLGLNKNMFADPLKPITLNLQYTQSELAVSQKISIKKVQTLRTPQEIIQDLVEGLTEALQDPENKSIMYHLDEEAIASLVQSDSKMAKLFSELVMIMNAINLMKKQNQPSHDYIIYLSGKGNPYLEVKEETQAEAYQKEYKINITILPPQADATSPSETLAEKTENK
;
A
#
# COMPACT_ATOMS: atom_id res chain seq x y z
N MET A 1 26.13 -7.86 25.83
CA MET A 1 26.44 -7.80 24.39
C MET A 1 25.62 -6.68 23.79
N GLN A 2 26.27 -5.60 23.38
CA GLN A 2 25.65 -4.50 22.64
C GLN A 2 25.48 -4.93 21.18
N ILE A 3 24.28 -4.79 20.62
CA ILE A 3 24.04 -4.97 19.20
C ILE A 3 23.93 -3.57 18.60
N SER A 4 24.98 -3.17 17.90
CA SER A 4 25.04 -1.94 17.11
C SER A 4 24.09 -2.07 15.92
N SER A 5 23.04 -1.25 15.89
CA SER A 5 22.14 -1.10 14.75
C SER A 5 22.70 -0.06 13.79
N SER A 6 23.46 -0.51 12.79
CA SER A 6 23.83 0.30 11.62
C SER A 6 23.04 -0.18 10.40
N SER A 7 21.87 0.41 10.16
CA SER A 7 21.16 0.29 8.88
C SER A 7 21.37 1.57 8.07
N LEU A 8 22.38 1.52 7.20
CA LEU A 8 22.54 2.44 6.08
C LEU A 8 21.55 2.02 4.99
N PHE A 9 20.37 2.62 4.99
CA PHE A 9 19.47 2.59 3.83
C PHE A 9 19.83 3.78 2.94
N ASN A 10 20.45 3.50 1.79
CA ASN A 10 20.79 4.49 0.78
C ASN A 10 19.95 4.17 -0.48
N PRO A 11 18.91 4.96 -0.81
CA PRO A 11 18.14 4.72 -2.01
C PRO A 11 18.94 5.20 -3.22
N THR A 12 19.58 4.26 -3.94
CA THR A 12 20.08 4.52 -5.29
C THR A 12 18.91 4.78 -6.24
N ASN A 13 18.97 5.91 -6.94
CA ASN A 13 18.11 6.36 -8.03
C ASN A 13 17.48 5.23 -8.86
N PRO A 14 16.16 5.23 -9.08
CA PRO A 14 15.59 4.45 -10.17
C PRO A 14 15.92 5.13 -11.51
N THR A 15 16.70 4.42 -12.32
CA THR A 15 16.89 4.67 -13.74
C THR A 15 15.54 4.72 -14.44
N ILE A 16 15.21 5.89 -15.00
CA ILE A 16 14.05 6.10 -15.87
C ILE A 16 14.28 5.31 -17.16
N SER A 17 13.59 4.18 -17.31
CA SER A 17 13.48 3.47 -18.58
C SER A 17 12.68 4.33 -19.56
N LYS A 18 13.36 4.92 -20.54
CA LYS A 18 12.75 5.48 -21.75
C LYS A 18 11.97 4.37 -22.47
N THR A 19 10.66 4.44 -22.48
CA THR A 19 9.84 3.76 -23.49
C THR A 19 9.22 4.80 -24.40
N THR A 20 9.81 4.88 -25.58
CA THR A 20 9.33 5.55 -26.78
C THR A 20 7.99 4.94 -27.19
N ALA A 21 6.96 5.77 -27.29
CA ALA A 21 5.75 5.47 -28.05
C ALA A 21 5.36 6.70 -28.90
N GLU A 22 6.29 7.13 -29.75
CA GLU A 22 5.96 7.80 -31.01
C GLU A 22 5.24 6.81 -31.92
N SER A 23 3.91 6.73 -31.82
CA SER A 23 3.10 5.97 -32.78
C SER A 23 1.61 6.24 -32.54
N LEU A 24 1.11 7.43 -32.87
CA LEU A 24 -0.33 7.66 -33.08
C LEU A 24 -0.60 8.86 -34.01
N ASN A 25 0.37 9.19 -34.90
CA ASN A 25 0.21 10.17 -35.97
C ASN A 25 0.45 9.51 -37.33
N LYS A 26 -0.55 8.76 -37.84
CA LYS A 26 -0.79 8.55 -39.28
C LYS A 26 -1.97 7.61 -39.52
N THR A 27 -3.18 8.15 -39.55
CA THR A 27 -4.12 7.83 -40.64
C THR A 27 -5.04 9.03 -40.82
N ALA A 28 -4.68 9.88 -41.78
CA ALA A 28 -5.55 10.92 -42.28
C ALA A 28 -6.55 10.29 -43.26
N ASN A 29 -7.80 10.71 -43.14
CA ASN A 29 -8.81 10.85 -44.20
C ASN A 29 -9.23 9.57 -44.93
N THR A 30 -10.45 9.09 -44.67
CA THR A 30 -11.60 9.10 -45.59
C THR A 30 -12.77 8.45 -44.87
N GLU A 31 -13.77 9.23 -44.46
CA GLU A 31 -15.21 8.95 -44.64
C GLU A 31 -16.02 9.96 -43.81
N LYS A 32 -16.63 10.90 -44.53
CA LYS A 32 -17.75 11.68 -44.05
C LYS A 32 -18.94 10.71 -43.93
N GLU A 33 -19.30 10.31 -42.73
CA GLU A 33 -20.66 9.85 -42.47
C GLU A 33 -21.06 10.11 -41.01
N ASN A 34 -21.97 11.05 -40.84
CA ASN A 34 -22.96 11.18 -39.79
C ASN A 34 -22.66 10.56 -38.41
N LEU A 35 -22.14 11.36 -37.48
CA LEU A 35 -22.55 11.26 -36.08
C LEU A 35 -22.54 12.63 -35.42
N HIS A 36 -23.71 13.25 -35.45
CA HIS A 36 -24.06 14.39 -34.63
C HIS A 36 -24.36 13.88 -33.22
N THR A 37 -23.31 13.57 -32.45
CA THR A 37 -23.38 13.44 -31.00
C THR A 37 -22.13 14.12 -30.46
N GLN A 38 -22.26 15.41 -30.16
CA GLN A 38 -21.42 16.02 -29.14
C GLN A 38 -21.70 15.25 -27.85
N ASP A 39 -20.90 14.23 -27.56
CA ASP A 39 -20.75 13.71 -26.21
C ASP A 39 -20.07 14.83 -25.40
N ALA A 40 -20.90 15.77 -24.96
CA ALA A 40 -20.50 16.81 -24.04
C ALA A 40 -20.00 16.12 -22.77
N LEU A 41 -18.70 16.23 -22.52
CA LEU A 41 -18.09 15.88 -21.25
C LEU A 41 -19.00 16.37 -20.12
N SER A 42 -19.31 15.50 -19.17
CA SER A 42 -20.17 15.86 -18.04
C SER A 42 -19.64 17.15 -17.38
N GLY A 43 -20.52 18.02 -16.89
CA GLY A 43 -20.12 19.30 -16.29
C GLY A 43 -19.09 19.18 -15.16
N VAL A 44 -19.05 18.01 -14.50
CA VAL A 44 -18.06 17.68 -13.46
C VAL A 44 -16.70 17.36 -14.08
N THR A 45 -16.67 16.64 -15.20
CA THR A 45 -15.44 16.29 -15.91
C THR A 45 -14.81 17.52 -16.56
N SER A 46 -15.61 18.40 -17.17
CA SER A 46 -15.11 19.66 -17.73
C SER A 46 -14.58 20.61 -16.65
N PHE A 47 -15.26 20.70 -15.51
CA PHE A 47 -14.77 21.42 -14.34
C PHE A 47 -13.46 20.83 -13.81
N ALA A 48 -13.39 19.52 -13.61
CA ALA A 48 -12.17 18.85 -13.12
C ALA A 48 -10.97 19.04 -14.05
N MET A 49 -11.18 19.01 -15.37
CA MET A 49 -10.13 19.32 -16.35
C MET A 49 -9.71 20.79 -16.31
N SER A 50 -10.66 21.72 -16.17
CA SER A 50 -10.35 23.16 -16.06
C SER A 50 -9.56 23.51 -14.80
N MET A 51 -9.80 22.77 -13.71
CA MET A 51 -9.13 22.91 -12.41
C MET A 51 -7.94 21.95 -12.23
N GLN A 52 -7.51 21.30 -13.33
CA GLN A 52 -6.44 20.29 -13.39
C GLN A 52 -6.41 19.37 -12.16
N ILE A 53 -7.58 18.87 -11.76
CA ILE A 53 -7.70 17.97 -10.62
C ILE A 53 -7.08 16.64 -11.03
N SER A 54 -6.00 16.26 -10.36
CA SER A 54 -5.28 15.02 -10.61
C SER A 54 -5.28 14.19 -9.34
N GLU A 55 -5.67 12.92 -9.46
CA GLU A 55 -5.61 11.95 -8.37
C GLU A 55 -4.80 10.74 -8.83
N LEU A 56 -3.77 10.40 -8.07
CA LEU A 56 -2.96 9.20 -8.26
C LEU A 56 -3.14 8.29 -7.05
N ASN A 57 -3.70 7.11 -7.30
CA ASN A 57 -3.79 6.04 -6.32
C ASN A 57 -2.78 4.95 -6.68
N PHE A 58 -1.85 4.67 -5.79
CA PHE A 58 -0.88 3.59 -5.91
C PHE A 58 -1.05 2.64 -4.73
N SER A 59 -1.23 1.36 -5.03
CA SER A 59 -1.32 0.30 -4.03
C SER A 59 -0.38 -0.83 -4.39
N GLN A 60 0.44 -1.26 -3.44
CA GLN A 60 1.35 -2.39 -3.56
C GLN A 60 1.17 -3.31 -2.36
N ASN A 61 1.18 -4.62 -2.63
CA ASN A 61 1.18 -5.64 -1.61
C ASN A 61 2.27 -6.66 -1.93
N GLU A 62 3.13 -6.95 -0.97
CA GLU A 62 4.23 -7.90 -1.09
C GLU A 62 4.16 -8.90 0.05
N THR A 63 4.32 -10.19 -0.29
CA THR A 63 4.36 -11.26 0.70
C THR A 63 5.63 -12.07 0.51
N ASN A 64 6.43 -12.16 1.57
CA ASN A 64 7.68 -12.89 1.62
C ASN A 64 7.59 -14.03 2.63
N LEU A 65 7.96 -15.23 2.19
CA LEU A 65 7.99 -16.44 3.00
C LEU A 65 9.42 -16.95 3.07
N VAL A 66 9.92 -17.16 4.29
CA VAL A 66 11.24 -17.75 4.53
C VAL A 66 11.07 -19.07 5.25
N TYR A 67 11.71 -20.11 4.73
CA TYR A 67 11.66 -21.46 5.26
C TYR A 67 12.98 -21.85 5.91
N ARG A 68 12.91 -22.73 6.91
CA ARG A 68 14.06 -23.38 7.55
C ARG A 68 14.57 -24.55 6.69
N LYS A 69 15.70 -25.14 7.11
CA LYS A 69 16.29 -26.33 6.47
C LYS A 69 15.38 -27.56 6.50
N ASP A 70 14.48 -27.64 7.48
CA ASP A 70 13.47 -28.69 7.62
C ASP A 70 12.18 -28.37 6.82
N ASN A 71 12.21 -27.37 5.93
CA ASN A 71 11.07 -26.82 5.19
C ASN A 71 9.93 -26.26 6.07
N SER A 72 10.13 -26.09 7.38
CA SER A 72 9.15 -25.40 8.23
C SER A 72 9.20 -23.88 7.99
N LEU A 73 8.04 -23.22 8.07
CA LEU A 73 7.95 -21.77 7.91
C LEU A 73 8.69 -21.07 9.06
N ALA A 74 9.61 -20.16 8.74
CA ALA A 74 10.37 -19.37 9.71
C ALA A 74 9.82 -17.95 9.85
N LEU A 75 9.51 -17.32 8.72
CA LEU A 75 9.04 -15.94 8.63
C LEU A 75 7.94 -15.85 7.57
N HIS A 76 6.86 -15.17 7.94
CA HIS A 76 5.84 -14.69 7.04
C HIS A 76 5.78 -13.18 7.17
N ALA A 77 6.28 -12.48 6.15
CA ALA A 77 6.29 -11.04 6.10
C ALA A 77 5.28 -10.56 5.05
N THR A 78 4.38 -9.68 5.45
CA THR A 78 3.43 -9.02 4.54
C THR A 78 3.67 -7.51 4.63
N SER A 79 3.87 -6.86 3.49
CA SER A 79 3.99 -5.41 3.39
C SER A 79 2.91 -4.88 2.48
N SER A 80 2.11 -3.95 2.98
CA SER A 80 1.10 -3.24 2.19
C SER A 80 1.41 -1.75 2.20
N THR A 81 1.48 -1.16 1.01
CA THR A 81 1.73 0.26 0.81
C THR A 81 0.61 0.86 -0.01
N ASN A 82 -0.05 1.87 0.54
CA ASN A 82 -1.09 2.63 -0.14
C ASN A 82 -0.69 4.11 -0.16
N ILE A 83 -0.65 4.69 -1.34
CA ILE A 83 -0.30 6.09 -1.56
C ILE A 83 -1.44 6.72 -2.36
N ASN A 84 -2.05 7.76 -1.78
CA ASN A 84 -2.99 8.63 -2.47
C ASN A 84 -2.36 10.01 -2.60
N LEU A 85 -2.22 10.48 -3.84
CA LEU A 85 -1.77 11.83 -4.14
C LEU A 85 -2.91 12.56 -4.84
N LYS A 86 -3.31 13.71 -4.31
CA LYS A 86 -4.33 14.56 -4.90
C LYS A 86 -3.79 15.97 -5.09
N THR A 87 -3.88 16.46 -6.32
CA THR A 87 -3.46 17.81 -6.69
C THR A 87 -4.64 18.58 -7.28
N GLU A 88 -4.84 19.80 -6.82
CA GLU A 88 -5.83 20.75 -7.34
C GLU A 88 -5.12 22.04 -7.72
N LEU A 89 -5.24 22.46 -8.99
CA LEU A 89 -4.67 23.71 -9.49
C LEU A 89 -5.78 24.63 -10.00
N PHE A 90 -5.90 25.78 -9.34
CA PHE A 90 -6.83 26.83 -9.73
C PHE A 90 -6.05 27.94 -10.43
N THR A 91 -6.33 28.18 -11.71
CA THR A 91 -5.75 29.30 -12.46
C THR A 91 -6.83 30.33 -12.76
N PHE A 92 -6.59 31.57 -12.37
CA PHE A 92 -7.48 32.70 -12.60
C PHE A 92 -6.74 33.75 -13.43
N ASP A 93 -7.19 33.93 -14.67
CA ASP A 93 -6.73 35.00 -15.52
C ASP A 93 -7.74 36.14 -15.46
N ILE A 94 -7.34 37.25 -14.87
CA ILE A 94 -8.20 38.42 -14.65
C ILE A 94 -7.65 39.57 -15.49
N THR A 95 -8.41 40.00 -16.49
CA THR A 95 -8.09 41.20 -17.26
C THR A 95 -8.96 42.35 -16.79
N LEU A 96 -8.33 43.41 -16.31
CA LEU A 96 -9.00 44.61 -15.80
C LEU A 96 -8.60 45.82 -16.65
N SER A 97 -9.50 46.78 -16.79
CA SER A 97 -9.15 48.08 -17.37
C SER A 97 -8.61 49.01 -16.27
N ALA A 98 -7.71 49.92 -16.62
CA ALA A 98 -7.17 50.90 -15.67
C ALA A 98 -8.27 51.73 -15.01
N GLU A 99 -9.34 52.07 -15.75
CA GLU A 99 -10.49 52.83 -15.27
C GLU A 99 -11.25 52.08 -14.16
N SER A 100 -11.34 50.75 -14.27
CA SER A 100 -12.01 49.89 -13.28
C SER A 100 -11.29 49.86 -11.93
N LEU A 101 -10.01 50.24 -11.91
CA LEU A 101 -9.16 50.30 -10.72
C LEU A 101 -8.86 51.75 -10.27
N GLY A 102 -9.43 52.76 -10.95
CA GLY A 102 -9.16 54.17 -10.67
C GLY A 102 -7.72 54.60 -10.97
N LEU A 103 -7.04 53.90 -11.86
CA LEU A 103 -5.64 54.15 -12.23
C LEU A 103 -5.57 55.12 -13.41
N ASN A 104 -4.72 56.15 -13.29
CA ASN A 104 -4.49 57.14 -14.33
C ASN A 104 -3.22 56.85 -15.13
N LYS A 105 -3.10 57.43 -16.34
CA LYS A 105 -1.94 57.25 -17.25
C LYS A 105 -0.58 57.46 -16.58
N ASN A 106 -0.50 58.37 -15.62
CA ASN A 106 0.73 58.72 -14.90
C ASN A 106 1.19 57.64 -13.90
N MET A 107 0.34 56.65 -13.62
CA MET A 107 0.62 55.55 -12.68
C MET A 107 1.19 54.31 -13.39
N PHE A 108 1.31 54.34 -14.73
CA PHE A 108 1.94 53.32 -15.54
C PHE A 108 3.38 53.73 -15.89
N ALA A 109 4.34 52.82 -15.74
CA ALA A 109 5.74 53.06 -16.13
C ALA A 109 5.90 53.26 -17.65
N ASP A 110 5.01 52.64 -18.44
CA ASP A 110 4.85 52.84 -19.87
C ASP A 110 3.33 52.94 -20.15
N PRO A 111 2.81 54.08 -20.64
CA PRO A 111 1.38 54.31 -20.85
C PRO A 111 0.73 53.39 -21.87
N LEU A 112 1.54 52.63 -22.64
CA LEU A 112 1.08 51.72 -23.68
C LEU A 112 1.19 50.25 -23.29
N LYS A 113 1.79 49.92 -22.13
CA LYS A 113 1.99 48.52 -21.71
C LYS A 113 1.10 48.16 -20.53
N PRO A 114 0.50 46.95 -20.56
CA PRO A 114 -0.27 46.46 -19.42
C PRO A 114 0.63 46.15 -18.23
N ILE A 115 0.07 46.26 -17.03
CA ILE A 115 0.72 45.79 -15.79
C ILE A 115 0.26 44.36 -15.54
N THR A 116 1.19 43.43 -15.35
CA THR A 116 0.91 42.04 -14.99
C THR A 116 1.30 41.77 -13.54
N LEU A 117 0.37 41.24 -12.76
CA LEU A 117 0.60 40.80 -11.38
C LEU A 117 0.34 39.31 -11.31
N ASN A 118 1.35 38.54 -10.90
CA ASN A 118 1.24 37.10 -10.70
C ASN A 118 1.26 36.82 -9.20
N LEU A 119 0.16 36.29 -8.68
CA LEU A 119 0.06 35.85 -7.30
C LEU A 119 -0.05 34.32 -7.28
N GLN A 120 0.80 33.69 -6.49
CA GLN A 120 0.81 32.24 -6.31
C GLN A 120 0.67 31.92 -4.82
N TYR A 121 -0.31 31.08 -4.49
CA TYR A 121 -0.49 30.52 -3.15
C TYR A 121 -0.54 29.00 -3.24
N THR A 122 0.27 28.33 -2.42
CA THR A 122 0.36 26.87 -2.40
C THR A 122 0.19 26.37 -0.97
N GLN A 123 -0.66 25.35 -0.82
CA GLN A 123 -0.84 24.61 0.41
C GLN A 123 -0.57 23.13 0.14
N SER A 124 0.18 22.49 1.02
CA SER A 124 0.53 21.08 0.92
C SER A 124 0.34 20.41 2.27
N GLU A 125 -0.35 19.28 2.26
CA GLU A 125 -0.58 18.43 3.41
C GLU A 125 -0.09 17.03 3.10
N LEU A 126 0.67 16.45 4.03
CA LEU A 126 1.19 15.09 3.94
C LEU A 126 0.88 14.38 5.26
N ALA A 127 0.07 13.34 5.17
CA ALA A 127 -0.18 12.42 6.27
C ALA A 127 0.46 11.08 5.95
N VAL A 128 1.36 10.62 6.83
CA VAL A 128 1.99 9.31 6.72
C VAL A 128 1.68 8.53 7.99
N SER A 129 1.13 7.33 7.80
CA SER A 129 0.86 6.37 8.85
C SER A 129 1.62 5.09 8.54
N GLN A 130 2.38 4.62 9.52
CA GLN A 130 3.07 3.34 9.46
C GLN A 130 2.66 2.51 10.66
N LYS A 131 2.22 1.28 10.40
CA LYS A 131 1.83 0.33 11.43
C LYS A 131 2.60 -0.96 11.22
N ILE A 132 3.30 -1.36 12.28
CA ILE A 132 4.09 -2.60 12.30
C ILE A 132 3.51 -3.51 13.38
N SER A 133 3.13 -4.73 12.98
CA SER A 133 2.63 -5.77 13.88
C SER A 133 3.51 -7.00 13.77
N ILE A 134 4.16 -7.36 14.87
CA ILE A 134 5.00 -8.55 14.98
C ILE A 134 4.34 -9.52 15.96
N LYS A 135 4.07 -10.74 15.53
CA LYS A 135 3.57 -11.80 16.40
C LYS A 135 4.32 -13.11 16.16
N LYS A 136 4.53 -13.86 17.24
CA LYS A 136 5.04 -15.22 17.17
C LYS A 136 3.85 -16.17 17.06
N VAL A 137 3.77 -16.91 15.97
CA VAL A 137 2.68 -17.88 15.75
C VAL A 137 3.19 -19.26 16.10
N GLN A 138 2.55 -19.89 17.08
CA GLN A 138 2.82 -21.27 17.46
C GLN A 138 2.09 -22.19 16.47
N THR A 139 2.84 -23.13 15.87
CA THR A 139 2.30 -24.13 14.96
C THR A 139 2.10 -25.45 15.70
N LEU A 140 1.27 -26.32 15.12
CA LEU A 140 1.13 -27.71 15.54
C LEU A 140 2.07 -28.59 14.71
N ARG A 141 2.67 -29.61 15.33
CA ARG A 141 3.39 -30.68 14.61
C ARG A 141 2.43 -31.52 13.81
N THR A 142 2.96 -32.17 12.79
CA THR A 142 2.18 -33.12 11.99
C THR A 142 1.92 -34.41 12.78
N PRO A 143 0.78 -35.09 12.55
CA PRO A 143 0.49 -36.38 13.19
C PRO A 143 1.59 -37.42 12.95
N GLN A 144 2.22 -37.37 11.77
CA GLN A 144 3.31 -38.26 11.35
C GLN A 144 4.54 -38.10 12.25
N GLU A 145 4.91 -36.87 12.57
CA GLU A 145 6.02 -36.57 13.47
C GLU A 145 5.74 -37.08 14.89
N ILE A 146 4.52 -36.90 15.40
CA ILE A 146 4.13 -37.37 16.74
C ILE A 146 4.17 -38.91 16.80
N ILE A 147 3.68 -39.57 15.75
CA ILE A 147 3.73 -41.02 15.63
C ILE A 147 5.17 -41.53 15.53
N GLN A 148 6.04 -40.82 14.80
CA GLN A 148 7.44 -41.17 14.69
C GLN A 148 8.12 -41.15 16.06
N ASP A 149 7.93 -40.09 16.85
CA ASP A 149 8.45 -40.00 18.22
C ASP A 149 7.93 -41.16 19.10
N LEU A 150 6.68 -41.58 18.92
CA LEU A 150 6.12 -42.73 19.64
C LEU A 150 6.81 -44.04 19.24
N VAL A 151 7.08 -44.25 17.95
CA VAL A 151 7.78 -45.45 17.47
C VAL A 151 9.23 -45.45 17.94
N GLU A 152 9.91 -44.31 17.92
CA GLU A 152 11.28 -44.15 18.44
C GLU A 152 11.30 -44.46 19.94
N GLY A 153 10.43 -43.83 20.74
CA GLY A 153 10.32 -44.10 22.18
C GLY A 153 9.94 -45.53 22.52
N LEU A 154 9.09 -46.18 21.71
CA LEU A 154 8.75 -47.59 21.87
C LEU A 154 9.96 -48.50 21.58
N THR A 155 10.74 -48.16 20.55
CA THR A 155 11.95 -48.91 20.17
C THR A 155 13.01 -48.82 21.26
N GLU A 156 13.23 -47.63 21.82
CA GLU A 156 14.13 -47.41 22.96
C GLU A 156 13.65 -48.19 24.20
N ALA A 157 12.36 -48.11 24.52
CA ALA A 157 11.78 -48.83 25.67
C ALA A 157 11.91 -50.36 25.55
N LEU A 158 11.88 -50.90 24.33
CA LEU A 158 12.05 -52.34 24.07
C LEU A 158 13.51 -52.79 24.09
N GLN A 159 14.46 -51.88 23.86
CA GLN A 159 15.90 -52.15 23.99
C GLN A 159 16.35 -52.11 25.45
N ASP A 160 15.57 -51.51 26.35
CA ASP A 160 15.88 -51.44 27.77
C ASP A 160 15.78 -52.84 28.43
N PRO A 161 16.88 -53.37 29.00
CA PRO A 161 16.89 -54.68 29.65
C PRO A 161 16.04 -54.74 30.93
N GLU A 162 15.63 -53.60 31.50
CA GLU A 162 14.90 -53.54 32.77
C GLU A 162 13.40 -53.87 32.65
N ASN A 163 12.90 -54.16 31.45
CA ASN A 163 11.51 -54.58 31.19
C ASN A 163 10.45 -53.64 31.82
N LYS A 164 10.71 -52.33 31.77
CA LYS A 164 9.88 -51.26 32.35
C LYS A 164 8.51 -51.14 31.69
N SER A 165 7.43 -50.89 32.45
CA SER A 165 6.10 -50.64 31.87
C SER A 165 6.15 -49.40 30.97
N ILE A 166 5.54 -49.46 29.78
CA ILE A 166 5.61 -48.35 28.81
C ILE A 166 4.33 -47.53 28.91
N MET A 167 4.47 -46.25 29.21
CA MET A 167 3.38 -45.28 29.23
C MET A 167 3.65 -44.19 28.19
N TYR A 168 2.61 -43.49 27.76
CA TYR A 168 2.75 -42.29 26.94
C TYR A 168 2.00 -41.13 27.59
N HIS A 169 2.52 -39.93 27.37
CA HIS A 169 1.88 -38.69 27.79
C HIS A 169 1.76 -37.78 26.57
N LEU A 170 0.54 -37.36 26.25
CA LEU A 170 0.24 -36.39 25.19
C LEU A 170 -0.01 -35.03 25.82
N ASP A 171 0.61 -33.99 25.29
CA ASP A 171 0.17 -32.62 25.55
C ASP A 171 -1.13 -32.29 24.78
N GLU A 172 -1.75 -31.17 25.14
CA GLU A 172 -3.01 -30.72 24.53
C GLU A 172 -2.85 -30.51 23.02
N GLU A 173 -1.69 -30.00 22.58
CA GLU A 173 -1.36 -29.80 21.18
C GLU A 173 -1.21 -31.11 20.40
N ALA A 174 -0.64 -32.15 21.01
CA ALA A 174 -0.51 -33.47 20.40
C ALA A 174 -1.89 -34.12 20.22
N ILE A 175 -2.76 -33.99 21.21
CA ILE A 175 -4.16 -34.44 21.10
C ILE A 175 -4.84 -33.70 19.95
N ALA A 176 -4.72 -32.37 19.89
CA ALA A 176 -5.33 -31.58 18.82
C ALA A 176 -4.84 -32.00 17.42
N SER A 177 -3.53 -32.24 17.26
CA SER A 177 -2.95 -32.70 15.99
C SER A 177 -3.44 -34.10 15.61
N LEU A 178 -3.45 -35.04 16.54
CA LEU A 178 -3.91 -36.43 16.30
C LEU A 178 -5.42 -36.52 16.04
N VAL A 179 -6.25 -35.70 16.69
CA VAL A 179 -7.71 -35.67 16.47
C VAL A 179 -8.08 -35.10 15.09
N GLN A 180 -7.29 -34.14 14.59
CA GLN A 180 -7.48 -33.57 13.26
C GLN A 180 -6.84 -34.43 12.14
N SER A 181 -6.23 -35.56 12.50
CA SER A 181 -5.54 -36.43 11.55
C SER A 181 -6.51 -37.22 10.65
N ASP A 182 -5.97 -37.72 9.54
CA ASP A 182 -6.69 -38.64 8.66
C ASP A 182 -6.95 -39.99 9.35
N SER A 183 -7.99 -40.70 8.89
CA SER A 183 -8.41 -41.97 9.49
C SER A 183 -7.30 -43.03 9.53
N LYS A 184 -6.32 -42.94 8.62
CA LYS A 184 -5.17 -43.85 8.58
C LYS A 184 -4.19 -43.57 9.72
N MET A 185 -3.87 -42.31 9.98
CA MET A 185 -2.96 -41.93 11.09
C MET A 185 -3.60 -42.20 12.44
N ALA A 186 -4.89 -41.89 12.60
CA ALA A 186 -5.62 -42.24 13.82
C ALA A 186 -5.63 -43.76 14.09
N LYS A 187 -5.85 -44.57 13.04
CA LYS A 187 -5.79 -46.04 13.15
C LYS A 187 -4.39 -46.52 13.53
N LEU A 188 -3.35 -45.98 12.88
CA LEU A 188 -1.96 -46.36 13.15
C LEU A 188 -1.54 -46.00 14.58
N PHE A 189 -1.92 -44.81 15.06
CA PHE A 189 -1.71 -44.42 16.47
C PHE A 189 -2.42 -45.39 17.43
N SER A 190 -3.69 -45.74 17.16
CA SER A 190 -4.43 -46.72 17.96
C SER A 190 -3.78 -48.10 17.97
N GLU A 191 -3.25 -48.56 16.84
CA GLU A 191 -2.53 -49.84 16.74
C GLU A 191 -1.25 -49.84 17.57
N LEU A 192 -0.48 -48.74 17.55
CA LEU A 192 0.70 -48.58 18.41
C LEU A 192 0.35 -48.62 19.90
N VAL A 193 -0.73 -47.95 20.30
CA VAL A 193 -1.22 -48.01 21.69
C VAL A 193 -1.65 -49.42 22.08
N MET A 194 -2.30 -50.18 21.18
CA MET A 194 -2.64 -51.58 21.43
C MET A 194 -1.39 -52.45 21.62
N ILE A 195 -0.35 -52.24 20.83
CA ILE A 195 0.93 -52.94 20.98
C ILE A 195 1.55 -52.65 22.35
N MET A 196 1.56 -51.38 22.79
CA MET A 196 2.05 -50.99 24.11
C MET A 196 1.27 -51.70 25.23
N ASN A 197 -0.06 -51.76 25.14
CA ASN A 197 -0.90 -52.46 26.11
C ASN A 197 -0.59 -53.96 26.16
N ALA A 198 -0.41 -54.60 25.00
CA ALA A 198 -0.05 -56.01 24.91
C ALA A 198 1.33 -56.27 25.54
N ILE A 199 2.32 -55.41 25.28
CA ILE A 199 3.65 -55.48 25.91
C ILE A 199 3.53 -55.37 27.43
N ASN A 200 2.74 -54.44 27.95
CA ASN A 200 2.57 -54.26 29.38
C ASN A 200 1.82 -55.43 30.05
N LEU A 201 0.84 -56.04 29.37
CA LEU A 201 0.16 -57.25 29.85
C LEU A 201 1.10 -58.46 29.96
N MET A 202 2.12 -58.55 29.10
CA MET A 202 3.11 -59.64 29.11
C MET A 202 4.17 -59.48 30.22
N LYS A 203 4.23 -58.34 30.91
CA LYS A 203 5.22 -58.10 31.97
C LYS A 203 4.81 -58.79 33.27
N LYS A 204 5.78 -59.44 33.93
CA LYS A 204 5.58 -60.16 35.19
C LYS A 204 5.26 -59.18 36.33
N GLN A 205 4.14 -59.40 37.03
CA GLN A 205 3.59 -58.57 38.12
C GLN A 205 4.49 -58.33 39.36
N ASN A 206 5.71 -58.89 39.44
CA ASN A 206 6.51 -58.96 40.67
C ASN A 206 7.77 -58.07 40.71
N GLN A 207 7.92 -57.11 39.79
CA GLN A 207 8.99 -56.10 39.86
C GLN A 207 8.42 -54.74 40.25
N PRO A 208 9.11 -53.96 41.12
CA PRO A 208 8.71 -52.59 41.43
C PRO A 208 8.66 -51.78 40.13
N SER A 209 7.47 -51.26 39.82
CA SER A 209 7.14 -50.60 38.55
C SER A 209 8.02 -49.38 38.34
N HIS A 210 9.07 -49.54 37.55
CA HIS A 210 9.73 -48.42 36.90
C HIS A 210 9.03 -48.25 35.57
N ASP A 211 8.36 -47.12 35.41
CA ASP A 211 7.62 -46.78 34.21
C ASP A 211 8.54 -46.02 33.26
N TYR A 212 8.56 -46.44 32.00
CA TYR A 212 9.14 -45.68 30.89
C TYR A 212 8.06 -44.81 30.28
N ILE A 213 8.15 -43.50 30.45
CA ILE A 213 7.16 -42.55 29.96
C ILE A 213 7.67 -41.91 28.66
N ILE A 214 6.96 -42.16 27.56
CA ILE A 214 7.18 -41.52 26.27
C ILE A 214 6.41 -40.19 26.27
N TYR A 215 7.13 -39.08 26.27
CA TYR A 215 6.54 -37.74 26.19
C TYR A 215 6.37 -37.34 24.73
N LEU A 216 5.12 -37.12 24.32
CA LEU A 216 4.76 -36.74 22.97
C LEU A 216 4.22 -35.30 22.97
N SER A 217 4.92 -34.40 22.29
CA SER A 217 4.50 -33.01 22.14
C SER A 217 4.02 -32.70 20.73
N GLY A 218 2.89 -32.03 20.63
CA GLY A 218 2.36 -31.49 19.38
C GLY A 218 2.83 -30.07 19.06
N LYS A 219 3.74 -29.49 19.85
CA LYS A 219 4.25 -28.13 19.62
C LYS A 219 5.20 -28.10 18.42
N GLY A 220 4.74 -27.49 17.34
CA GLY A 220 5.51 -27.29 16.11
C GLY A 220 6.55 -26.19 16.22
N ASN A 221 7.34 -26.04 15.15
CA ASN A 221 8.31 -24.97 15.04
C ASN A 221 7.59 -23.63 14.84
N PRO A 222 7.65 -22.70 15.82
CA PRO A 222 6.94 -21.43 15.71
C PRO A 222 7.52 -20.58 14.58
N TYR A 223 6.71 -19.75 13.95
CA TYR A 223 7.18 -18.76 12.96
C TYR A 223 6.87 -17.33 13.41
N LEU A 224 7.59 -16.38 12.83
CA LEU A 224 7.32 -14.96 13.03
C LEU A 224 6.40 -14.47 11.92
N GLU A 225 5.29 -13.83 12.29
CA GLU A 225 4.45 -13.09 11.36
C GLU A 225 4.72 -11.60 11.56
N VAL A 226 5.19 -10.95 10.50
CA VAL A 226 5.47 -9.51 10.45
C VAL A 226 4.52 -8.90 9.44
N LYS A 227 3.70 -7.96 9.90
CA LYS A 227 2.82 -7.16 9.05
C LYS A 227 3.24 -5.71 9.11
N GLU A 228 3.50 -5.15 7.94
CA GLU A 228 3.78 -3.74 7.75
C GLU A 228 2.68 -3.14 6.88
N GLU A 229 2.06 -2.08 7.37
CA GLU A 229 1.07 -1.29 6.65
C GLU A 229 1.58 0.15 6.60
N THR A 230 1.79 0.65 5.39
CA THR A 230 2.16 2.04 5.12
C THR A 230 1.04 2.71 4.35
N GLN A 231 0.55 3.83 4.87
CA GLN A 231 -0.42 4.69 4.22
C GLN A 231 0.16 6.09 4.12
N ALA A 232 0.17 6.64 2.91
CA ALA A 232 0.58 8.00 2.64
C ALA A 232 -0.53 8.71 1.88
N GLU A 233 -0.95 9.87 2.39
CA GLU A 233 -1.92 10.75 1.76
C GLU A 233 -1.26 12.11 1.58
N ALA A 234 -1.14 12.55 0.34
CA ALA A 234 -0.64 13.87 0.02
C ALA A 234 -1.72 14.67 -0.72
N TYR A 235 -2.00 15.86 -0.22
CA TYR A 235 -2.89 16.81 -0.86
C TYR A 235 -2.12 18.09 -1.17
N GLN A 236 -2.17 18.51 -2.42
CA GLN A 236 -1.60 19.77 -2.86
C GLN A 236 -2.69 20.64 -3.48
N LYS A 237 -2.76 21.87 -3.02
CA LYS A 237 -3.65 22.89 -3.55
C LYS A 237 -2.84 24.10 -3.97
N GLU A 238 -3.02 24.51 -5.21
CA GLU A 238 -2.31 25.65 -5.77
C GLU A 238 -3.30 26.63 -6.42
N TYR A 239 -3.12 27.91 -6.11
CA TYR A 239 -3.86 29.02 -6.69
C TYR A 239 -2.88 29.91 -7.44
N LYS A 240 -3.10 30.08 -8.74
CA LYS A 240 -2.39 31.02 -9.60
C LYS A 240 -3.37 32.09 -10.05
N ILE A 241 -3.09 33.35 -9.71
CA ILE A 241 -3.89 34.49 -10.14
C ILE A 241 -2.98 35.37 -10.99
N ASN A 242 -3.30 35.48 -12.28
CA ASN A 242 -2.64 36.36 -13.22
C ASN A 242 -3.56 37.54 -13.48
N ILE A 243 -3.21 38.72 -12.97
CA ILE A 243 -3.98 39.94 -13.17
C ILE A 243 -3.28 40.78 -14.25
N THR A 244 -3.98 41.04 -15.35
CA THR A 244 -3.51 41.92 -16.43
C THR A 244 -4.32 43.21 -16.40
N ILE A 245 -3.68 44.33 -16.10
CA ILE A 245 -4.31 45.65 -16.09
C ILE A 245 -3.98 46.34 -17.41
N LEU A 246 -4.99 46.55 -18.25
CA LEU A 246 -4.87 47.29 -19.52
C LEU A 246 -4.75 48.79 -19.24
N PRO A 247 -3.88 49.51 -19.98
CA PRO A 247 -3.74 50.96 -19.82
C PRO A 247 -5.05 51.68 -20.22
N PRO A 248 -5.29 52.89 -19.68
CA PRO A 248 -6.53 53.60 -19.95
C PRO A 248 -6.61 54.05 -21.40
N GLN A 249 -7.75 53.85 -22.06
CA GLN A 249 -7.93 54.29 -23.44
C GLN A 249 -7.97 55.82 -23.48
N ALA A 250 -7.17 56.43 -24.35
CA ALA A 250 -7.27 57.86 -24.58
C ALA A 250 -8.67 58.17 -25.13
N ASP A 251 -9.35 59.14 -24.50
CA ASP A 251 -10.70 59.56 -24.88
C ASP A 251 -10.87 59.62 -26.39
N ALA A 252 -11.63 58.67 -26.94
CA ALA A 252 -12.17 58.77 -28.28
C ALA A 252 -13.37 59.72 -28.24
N THR A 253 -13.13 61.01 -28.08
CA THR A 253 -14.15 62.01 -28.40
C THR A 253 -14.31 62.09 -29.91
N SER A 254 -15.45 61.56 -30.34
CA SER A 254 -16.04 61.62 -31.68
C SER A 254 -16.35 63.06 -32.13
N PRO A 255 -16.57 63.30 -33.44
CA PRO A 255 -16.51 64.62 -34.08
C PRO A 255 -17.81 65.41 -33.86
N SER A 256 -17.71 66.74 -33.77
CA SER A 256 -18.88 67.62 -33.93
C SER A 256 -18.57 68.80 -34.86
N GLU A 257 -19.46 68.87 -35.84
CA GLU A 257 -19.68 69.87 -36.85
C GLU A 257 -19.97 71.29 -36.28
N THR A 258 -19.49 72.29 -37.03
CA THR A 258 -20.23 73.47 -37.55
C THR A 258 -21.07 74.35 -36.62
N LEU A 259 -20.76 75.67 -36.59
CA LEU A 259 -21.67 76.85 -36.68
C LEU A 259 -20.84 78.11 -36.28
N ALA A 260 -20.42 78.99 -37.20
CA ALA A 260 -21.15 80.10 -37.81
C ALA A 260 -21.15 81.42 -36.99
N GLU A 261 -20.51 82.44 -37.59
CA GLU A 261 -20.98 83.81 -37.86
C GLU A 261 -21.48 84.76 -36.74
N LYS A 262 -20.94 86.00 -36.79
CA LYS A 262 -21.38 87.32 -36.24
C LYS A 262 -21.27 87.54 -34.71
N THR A 263 -20.78 88.68 -34.21
CA THR A 263 -21.20 90.06 -34.56
C THR A 263 -20.19 91.14 -34.10
N GLU A 264 -20.27 92.28 -34.80
CA GLU A 264 -19.69 93.64 -34.71
C GLU A 264 -19.30 94.35 -33.39
N ASN A 265 -18.43 95.35 -33.63
CA ASN A 265 -18.34 96.74 -33.12
C ASN A 265 -17.63 97.07 -31.80
N LYS A 266 -16.48 97.77 -31.93
CA LYS A 266 -16.43 99.24 -31.81
C LYS A 266 -15.26 99.85 -32.57
#